data_AF-A0A3M1RKA6-F1
#
_entry.id   AF-A0A3M1RKA6-F1
#
_cell.length_a   1.000
_cell.length_b   1.000
_cell.length_c   1.000
_cell.angle_alpha   90.00
_cell.angle_beta   90.00
_cell.angle_gamma   90.00
#
_symmetry.space_group_name_H-M   'P 1'
#
loop_
_entity.id
_entity.type
_entity.pdbx_description
1 polymer ?
#
loop_
_entity_poly.entity_id
_entity_poly.type
_entity_poly.pdbx_seq_one_letter_code
_entity_poly.pdbx_strand_id
1 'polypeptide(L)' 'DISFLRMERKFGWFKRTVKLPVPCDTNSVKAYYSKGVLSIIFRKIENKRGAVKRITIE' A
#
# COMPACT_ATOMS: atom_id res chain seq x y z
N ASP A 1 -12.24 -24.30 -31.62
CA ASP A 1 -11.62 -24.30 -30.28
C ASP A 1 -10.22 -23.73 -30.31
N ILE A 2 -9.91 -22.81 -29.39
CA ILE A 2 -8.53 -22.36 -29.16
C ILE A 2 -7.93 -23.31 -28.14
N SER A 3 -7.05 -24.22 -28.58
CA SER A 3 -6.29 -25.11 -27.70
C SER A 3 -4.91 -24.50 -27.42
N PHE A 4 -4.55 -24.41 -26.15
CA PHE A 4 -3.24 -23.91 -25.73
C PHE A 4 -2.31 -25.11 -25.50
N LEU A 5 -1.17 -25.15 -26.20
CA LEU A 5 -0.15 -26.19 -25.99
C LEU A 5 0.49 -26.08 -24.60
N ARG A 6 0.62 -24.86 -24.06
CA ARG A 6 1.21 -24.57 -22.76
C ARG A 6 0.67 -23.24 -22.21
N MET A 7 0.35 -23.20 -20.92
CA MET A 7 -0.19 -22.02 -20.23
C MET A 7 0.58 -21.75 -18.95
N GLU A 8 1.55 -20.83 -19.02
CA GLU A 8 2.39 -20.46 -17.87
C GLU A 8 1.76 -19.34 -17.04
N ARG A 9 1.00 -18.47 -17.69
CA ARG A 9 0.33 -17.33 -17.04
C ARG A 9 -0.93 -17.77 -16.35
N LYS A 10 -1.10 -17.36 -15.09
CA LYS A 10 -2.34 -17.55 -14.35
C LYS A 10 -3.35 -16.50 -14.78
N PHE A 11 -4.61 -16.93 -14.94
CA PHE A 11 -5.75 -16.07 -15.24
C PHE A 11 -6.80 -16.23 -14.14
N GLY A 12 -7.63 -15.20 -13.96
CA GLY A 12 -8.70 -15.17 -12.97
C GLY A 12 -8.66 -13.90 -12.13
N TRP A 13 -9.54 -13.86 -11.14
CA TRP A 13 -9.67 -12.76 -10.20
C TRP A 13 -8.49 -12.75 -9.22
N PHE A 14 -8.01 -11.57 -8.85
CA PHE A 14 -6.99 -11.43 -7.82
C PHE A 14 -7.39 -10.38 -6.80
N LYS A 15 -7.02 -10.63 -5.54
CA LYS A 15 -7.19 -9.70 -4.42
C LYS A 15 -5.95 -9.80 -3.54
N ARG A 16 -5.46 -8.66 -3.08
CA ARG A 16 -4.35 -8.60 -2.11
C ARG A 16 -4.69 -7.61 -1.00
N THR A 17 -4.50 -8.04 0.23
CA THR A 17 -4.59 -7.19 1.41
C THR A 17 -3.18 -6.99 1.96
N VAL A 18 -2.79 -5.74 2.21
CA VAL A 18 -1.48 -5.40 2.78
C VAL A 18 -1.70 -4.57 4.04
N LYS A 19 -1.13 -5.00 5.16
CA LYS A 19 -1.16 -4.23 6.42
C LYS A 19 -0.11 -3.13 6.35
N LEU A 20 -0.53 -1.88 6.52
CA LEU A 20 0.39 -0.76 6.55
C LEU A 20 1.14 -0.71 7.90
N PRO A 21 2.44 -0.39 7.90
CA PRO A 21 3.26 -0.38 9.12
C PRO A 21 2.98 0.85 10.00
N VAL A 22 2.38 1.91 9.45
CA VAL A 22 2.07 3.15 10.15
C VAL A 22 0.68 3.67 9.75
N PRO A 23 0.05 4.51 10.58
CA PRO A 23 -1.15 5.23 10.19
C PRO A 23 -0.90 6.14 8.98
N CYS A 24 -1.78 6.07 8.00
CA CYS A 24 -1.74 6.89 6.79
C CYS A 24 -3.05 7.65 6.62
N ASP A 25 -2.98 8.82 5.98
CA ASP A 25 -4.15 9.62 5.65
C ASP A 25 -4.88 8.97 4.46
N THR A 26 -6.08 8.44 4.73
CA THR A 26 -6.92 7.77 3.75
C THR A 26 -7.57 8.73 2.75
N ASN A 27 -7.71 10.01 3.09
CA ASN A 27 -8.35 10.99 2.22
C ASN A 27 -7.41 11.45 1.09
N SER A 28 -6.09 11.31 1.27
CA SER A 28 -5.08 11.74 0.29
C SER A 28 -4.41 10.61 -0.48
N VAL A 29 -5.02 9.41 -0.48
CA VAL A 29 -4.55 8.25 -1.24
C VAL A 29 -4.58 8.55 -2.73
N LYS A 30 -3.49 8.23 -3.43
CA LYS A 30 -3.38 8.34 -4.88
C LYS A 30 -3.06 6.97 -5.46
N ALA A 31 -3.65 6.65 -6.61
CA ALA A 31 -3.34 5.44 -7.37
C ALA A 31 -3.08 5.80 -8.82
N TYR A 32 -2.07 5.16 -9.43
CA TYR A 32 -1.81 5.24 -10.85
C TYR A 32 -1.45 3.86 -11.40
N TYR A 33 -1.93 3.57 -12.61
CA TYR A 33 -1.65 2.32 -13.30
C TYR A 33 -0.92 2.62 -14.60
N SER A 34 0.27 2.04 -14.78
CA SER A 34 1.08 2.26 -15.97
C SER A 34 1.94 1.04 -16.26
N LYS A 35 1.99 0.64 -17.54
CA LYS A 35 2.86 -0.45 -18.05
C LYS A 35 2.77 -1.75 -17.23
N GLY A 36 1.57 -2.14 -16.80
CA GLY A 36 1.35 -3.37 -16.04
C GLY A 36 1.56 -3.26 -14.53
N VAL A 37 1.92 -2.08 -14.00
CA VAL A 37 2.18 -1.85 -12.58
C VAL A 37 1.14 -0.91 -12.00
N LEU A 38 0.47 -1.36 -10.93
CA LEU A 38 -0.39 -0.53 -10.08
C LEU A 38 0.45 0.02 -8.93
N SER A 39 0.57 1.33 -8.86
CA SER A 39 1.28 2.04 -7.81
C SER A 39 0.28 2.81 -6.96
N ILE A 40 0.32 2.58 -5.64
CA ILE A 40 -0.58 3.21 -4.67
C ILE A 40 0.28 3.97 -3.66
N ILE A 41 0.01 5.27 -3.53
CA ILE A 41 0.76 6.19 -2.67
C ILE A 41 -0.12 6.56 -1.48
N PHE A 42 0.40 6.31 -0.28
CA PHE A 42 -0.21 6.66 0.99
C PHE A 42 0.65 7.72 1.69
N ARG A 43 0.06 8.86 2.09
CA ARG A 43 0.77 9.82 2.92
C ARG A 43 0.73 9.36 4.37
N LYS A 44 1.87 9.37 5.04
CA LYS A 44 1.95 9.11 6.48
C LYS A 44 1.27 10.24 7.23
N ILE A 45 0.55 9.92 8.29
CA ILE A 45 0.07 10.93 9.23
C ILE A 45 1.28 11.37 10.06
N GLU A 46 1.51 12.68 10.14
CA GLU A 46 2.59 13.22 10.95
C GLU A 46 2.28 12.98 12.42
N ASN A 47 2.99 12.03 13.02
CA ASN A 47 2.80 11.63 14.40
C ASN A 47 3.73 12.48 15.28
N LYS A 48 3.20 13.49 15.97
CA LYS A 48 3.98 14.26 16.97
C LYS A 48 4.32 13.42 18.23
N ARG A 49 3.76 12.20 18.34
CA ARG A 49 4.11 11.22 19.38
C ARG A 49 5.52 10.68 19.11
N GLY A 50 6.51 11.26 19.78
CA GLY A 50 7.94 10.99 19.56
C GLY A 50 8.80 12.23 19.60
N ALA A 51 8.20 13.44 19.53
CA ALA A 51 8.89 14.64 19.97
C ALA A 51 9.25 14.44 21.44
N VAL A 52 10.56 14.36 21.71
CA VAL A 52 11.09 14.19 23.07
C VAL A 52 10.60 15.37 23.89
N LYS A 53 9.60 15.14 24.74
CA LYS A 53 9.23 16.09 25.78
C LYS A 53 10.10 15.78 26.97
N ARG A 54 10.94 16.74 27.38
CA ARG A 54 11.60 16.69 28.69
C ARG A 54 10.51 16.69 29.76
N ILE A 55 10.39 15.60 30.51
CA ILE A 55 9.55 15.52 31.69
C ILE A 55 10.47 15.76 32.87
N THR A 56 10.24 16.84 33.62
CA THR A 56 10.94 17.10 34.87
C THR A 56 10.31 16.21 35.95
N ILE A 57 11.15 15.45 36.66
CA ILE A 57 10.73 14.65 37.82
C ILE A 57 11.02 15.52 39.06
N GLU A 58 10.02 15.70 39.93
CA GLU A 58 10.16 16.30 41.28
C GLU A 58 10.34 15.20 42.33
#